data_AF-A0A3M2CKJ6-F1
#
_entry.id   AF-A0A3M2CKJ6-F1
#
_cell.length_a   1.000
_cell.length_b   1.000
_cell.length_c   1.000
_cell.angle_alpha   90.00
_cell.angle_beta   90.00
_cell.angle_gamma   90.00
#
_symmetry.space_group_name_H-M   'P 1'
#
loop_
_entity.id
_entity.type
_entity.pdbx_description
1 polymer ?
#
loop_
_entity_poly.entity_id
_entity_poly.type
_entity_poly.pdbx_seq_one_letter_code
_entity_poly.pdbx_strand_id
1 'polypeptide(L)'
;MYCRRFVLFWVVSVILIVGANAQQRLPTATPRPFSLLKCTPLPVGTQMHGCAVVGQRVYVMGGNADNRGWTMEVYSAPILPNFYLGAWRRERPLPEYRSYISQSVEVVNDRIYIVGGSVADTSATRDQDLKHVDDVLWTRVRSDGTLDEWRRSDRFTASPTSLIATCSNDKHLFVLGGSSDAGITANTYVCDFDENGAPVRWRPTTPLPTPLWFHGAAILDDTVYVWGGLTDKSPESINPKTYSATVFDDGTLGIWREETPMPYPTYSSTFCGFNDYIVAVGGRYKGAIYTNAIWFARLDDKRVGQWQVLTTDLEARVYHGLGLDKAHGVVYVTGGRVRDKQNSGWIIPTVQAFQITQPKSKRLELTPLTQAATPRPVSPERTETRAATPSSSPQTAGALGDGLRLDVARQTAKASGKQVLVFFYSPEVPGCKRFWEGVVRTNEFATLASPYVFATYDVTKEDPQLCARYGIFKFPALAVTTPDGELVKMSFSLRTLEDAKKLLGP
;
A
#
# COMPACT_ATOMS: atom_id res chain seq x y z
N MET A 1 23.08 64.21 -37.47
CA MET A 1 23.74 63.71 -38.69
C MET A 1 23.99 62.21 -38.48
N TYR A 2 23.31 61.38 -39.28
CA TYR A 2 23.57 59.97 -39.60
C TYR A 2 23.66 58.86 -38.53
N CYS A 3 22.65 57.98 -38.56
CA CYS A 3 22.73 56.53 -38.35
C CYS A 3 23.87 55.86 -39.12
N ARG A 4 24.36 54.70 -38.62
CA ARG A 4 24.79 53.48 -39.35
C ARG A 4 25.54 52.57 -38.36
N ARG A 5 25.61 51.23 -38.46
CA ARG A 5 24.92 50.15 -39.17
C ARG A 5 25.61 48.87 -38.64
N PHE A 6 24.86 47.78 -38.47
CA PHE A 6 25.39 46.42 -38.37
C PHE A 6 26.25 46.07 -39.60
N VAL A 7 27.37 45.35 -39.40
CA VAL A 7 27.98 44.49 -40.41
C VAL A 7 28.48 43.21 -39.75
N LEU A 8 27.97 42.10 -40.25
CA LEU A 8 28.39 40.72 -40.01
C LEU A 8 29.51 40.38 -41.00
N PHE A 9 30.59 39.70 -40.59
CA PHE A 9 31.40 38.91 -41.52
C PHE A 9 31.89 37.63 -40.84
N TRP A 10 31.55 36.51 -41.48
CA TRP A 10 32.05 35.17 -41.22
C TRP A 10 33.48 35.03 -41.76
N VAL A 11 34.37 34.41 -40.99
CA VAL A 11 35.52 33.68 -41.54
C VAL A 11 35.61 32.32 -40.87
N VAL A 12 35.49 31.31 -41.72
CA VAL A 12 35.65 29.88 -41.49
C VAL A 12 37.12 29.59 -41.17
N SER A 13 37.39 28.75 -40.18
CA SER A 13 38.64 27.98 -40.11
C SER A 13 38.31 26.53 -39.86
N VAL A 14 38.54 25.74 -40.91
CA VAL A 14 38.50 24.28 -40.96
C VAL A 14 39.70 23.74 -40.18
N ILE A 15 39.46 22.87 -39.20
CA ILE A 15 40.46 21.89 -38.75
C ILE A 15 39.96 20.51 -39.16
N LEU A 16 40.83 19.83 -39.90
CA LEU A 16 40.66 18.53 -40.52
C LEU A 16 40.61 17.38 -39.50
N ILE A 17 39.83 16.39 -39.91
CA ILE A 17 39.39 15.19 -39.20
C ILE A 17 40.46 14.09 -39.24
N VAL A 18 40.70 13.46 -38.09
CA VAL A 18 41.05 12.03 -37.95
C VAL A 18 40.16 11.53 -36.80
N GLY A 19 39.05 10.85 -37.03
CA GLY A 19 39.00 9.46 -37.47
C GLY A 19 38.59 8.56 -36.30
N ALA A 20 37.32 8.65 -35.85
CA ALA A 20 36.68 7.62 -35.02
C ALA A 20 35.19 7.58 -35.36
N ASN A 21 34.83 6.67 -36.28
CA ASN A 21 33.45 6.33 -36.61
C ASN A 21 32.80 5.65 -35.41
N ALA A 22 32.10 6.42 -34.59
CA ALA A 22 30.99 5.97 -33.80
C ALA A 22 29.95 7.09 -33.80
N GLN A 23 29.20 7.20 -34.90
CA GLN A 23 27.89 7.82 -34.83
C GLN A 23 27.08 7.01 -33.82
N GLN A 24 27.05 7.48 -32.57
CA GLN A 24 25.97 7.14 -31.66
C GLN A 24 24.69 7.63 -32.33
N ARG A 25 24.03 6.73 -33.05
CA ARG A 25 22.60 6.86 -33.31
C ARG A 25 21.96 7.08 -31.95
N LEU A 26 21.45 8.28 -31.72
CA LEU A 26 20.47 8.52 -30.67
C LEU A 26 19.41 7.43 -30.82
N PRO A 27 19.07 6.67 -29.77
CA PRO A 27 18.01 5.67 -29.87
C PRO A 27 16.72 6.39 -30.26
N THR A 28 16.36 6.31 -31.53
CA THR A 28 15.12 6.81 -32.14
C THR A 28 13.97 5.87 -31.83
N ALA A 29 13.78 5.64 -30.54
CA ALA A 29 12.54 5.18 -29.96
C ALA A 29 12.53 5.73 -28.53
N THR A 30 11.87 6.88 -28.32
CA THR A 30 11.43 7.24 -26.98
C THR A 30 10.60 6.04 -26.50
N PRO A 31 10.98 5.34 -25.41
CA PRO A 31 10.15 4.25 -24.91
C PRO A 31 8.75 4.81 -24.71
N ARG A 32 7.71 4.14 -25.22
CA ARG A 32 6.35 4.56 -24.90
C ARG A 32 6.23 4.60 -23.37
N PRO A 33 5.68 5.67 -22.79
CA PRO A 33 5.50 5.75 -21.35
C PRO A 33 4.73 4.51 -20.87
N PHE A 34 5.08 4.01 -19.70
CA PHE A 34 4.29 2.94 -19.08
C PHE A 34 2.86 3.46 -18.88
N SER A 35 1.90 2.83 -19.55
CA SER A 35 0.49 3.24 -19.49
C SER A 35 -0.17 2.68 -18.24
N LEU A 36 -0.73 3.56 -17.42
CA LEU A 36 -1.53 3.19 -16.28
C LEU A 36 -2.90 2.71 -16.71
N LEU A 37 -3.48 1.83 -15.90
CA LEU A 37 -4.85 1.38 -16.01
C LEU A 37 -5.80 2.57 -15.82
N LYS A 38 -6.59 2.92 -16.83
CA LYS A 38 -7.59 3.99 -16.72
C LYS A 38 -8.88 3.41 -16.15
N CYS A 39 -9.16 3.72 -14.89
CA CYS A 39 -10.31 3.20 -14.16
C CYS A 39 -11.54 4.11 -14.29
N THR A 40 -12.70 3.60 -13.86
CA THR A 40 -13.92 4.39 -13.74
C THR A 40 -13.66 5.66 -12.92
N PRO A 41 -13.88 6.87 -13.47
CA PRO A 41 -13.57 8.13 -12.81
C PRO A 41 -14.49 8.37 -11.61
N LEU A 42 -14.02 9.20 -10.67
CA LEU A 42 -14.82 9.65 -9.53
C LEU A 42 -16.11 10.36 -9.99
N PRO A 43 -17.19 10.30 -9.20
CA PRO A 43 -18.43 11.03 -9.51
C PRO A 43 -18.26 12.55 -9.60
N VAL A 44 -17.24 13.09 -8.92
CA VAL A 44 -16.85 14.50 -8.97
C VAL A 44 -15.34 14.61 -8.81
N GLY A 45 -14.72 15.57 -9.51
CA GLY A 45 -13.29 15.86 -9.33
C GLY A 45 -13.03 16.22 -7.87
N THR A 46 -12.04 15.58 -7.24
CA THR A 46 -11.74 15.79 -5.82
C THR A 46 -10.24 15.93 -5.61
N GLN A 47 -9.82 16.85 -4.75
CA GLN A 47 -8.43 17.03 -4.30
C GLN A 47 -8.35 17.09 -2.77
N MET A 48 -7.15 16.92 -2.23
CA MET A 48 -6.86 16.98 -0.77
C MET A 48 -7.65 15.93 0.03
N HIS A 49 -8.17 14.91 -0.66
CA HIS A 49 -8.98 13.84 -0.11
C HIS A 49 -8.11 12.67 0.34
N GLY A 50 -8.72 11.82 1.15
CA GLY A 50 -8.16 10.55 1.57
C GLY A 50 -8.55 9.44 0.59
N CYS A 51 -7.67 8.47 0.40
CA CYS A 51 -7.96 7.26 -0.37
C CYS A 51 -7.51 6.03 0.42
N ALA A 52 -8.34 4.99 0.43
CA ALA A 52 -8.05 3.74 1.12
C ALA A 52 -8.50 2.55 0.27
N VAL A 53 -7.83 1.41 0.42
CA VAL A 53 -8.30 0.13 -0.10
C VAL A 53 -8.51 -0.82 1.07
N VAL A 54 -9.73 -1.32 1.19
CA VAL A 54 -10.09 -2.31 2.22
C VAL A 54 -10.89 -3.42 1.55
N GLY A 55 -10.39 -4.65 1.65
CA GLY A 55 -10.94 -5.77 0.89
C GLY A 55 -10.87 -5.50 -0.62
N GLN A 56 -11.96 -5.79 -1.33
CA GLN A 56 -12.06 -5.60 -2.77
C GLN A 56 -12.70 -4.24 -3.13
N ARG A 57 -12.42 -3.18 -2.35
CA ARG A 57 -13.01 -1.85 -2.60
C ARG A 57 -12.02 -0.72 -2.35
N VAL A 58 -12.10 0.29 -3.22
CA VAL A 58 -11.46 1.59 -3.02
C VAL A 58 -12.46 2.55 -2.39
N TYR A 59 -12.00 3.35 -1.43
CA TYR A 59 -12.77 4.41 -0.76
C TYR A 59 -12.08 5.75 -0.97
N VAL A 60 -12.84 6.79 -1.30
CA VAL A 60 -12.39 8.17 -1.47
C VAL A 60 -13.21 9.07 -0.56
N MET A 61 -12.54 9.84 0.30
CA MET A 61 -13.15 10.48 1.46
C MET A 61 -12.76 11.95 1.59
N GLY A 62 -13.74 12.82 1.75
CA GLY A 62 -13.54 14.23 2.10
C GLY A 62 -12.83 15.06 1.03
N GLY A 63 -12.09 16.07 1.47
CA GLY A 63 -11.33 16.96 0.59
C GLY A 63 -12.16 18.12 0.01
N ASN A 64 -11.73 18.60 -1.15
CA ASN A 64 -12.36 19.69 -1.89
C ASN A 64 -12.85 19.17 -3.25
N ALA A 65 -14.16 19.22 -3.46
CA ALA A 65 -14.82 18.75 -4.66
C ALA A 65 -15.06 19.90 -5.64
N ASP A 66 -14.81 19.63 -6.92
CA ASP A 66 -14.95 20.58 -8.02
C ASP A 66 -16.35 21.19 -8.06
N ASN A 67 -16.42 22.52 -8.13
CA ASN A 67 -17.65 23.31 -8.10
C ASN A 67 -18.59 23.06 -6.90
N ARG A 68 -18.12 22.37 -5.85
CA ARG A 68 -18.89 22.07 -4.62
C ARG A 68 -18.21 22.55 -3.33
N GLY A 69 -16.91 22.81 -3.38
CA GLY A 69 -16.13 23.25 -2.22
C GLY A 69 -15.74 22.08 -1.31
N TRP A 70 -15.51 22.34 -0.02
CA TRP A 70 -15.20 21.27 0.94
C TRP A 70 -16.36 20.29 1.05
N THR A 71 -16.04 19.00 1.12
CA THR A 71 -17.03 17.93 1.09
C THR A 71 -16.87 16.96 2.25
N MET A 72 -18.00 16.43 2.73
CA MET A 72 -18.06 15.32 3.67
C MET A 72 -18.30 13.98 2.96
N GLU A 73 -18.50 14.01 1.64
CA GLU A 73 -18.86 12.83 0.88
C GLU A 73 -17.78 11.76 0.95
N VAL A 74 -18.24 10.52 1.03
CA VAL A 74 -17.41 9.33 0.86
C VAL A 74 -17.98 8.53 -0.29
N TYR A 75 -17.11 8.12 -1.21
CA TYR A 75 -17.46 7.26 -2.33
C TYR A 75 -16.68 5.96 -2.24
N SER A 76 -17.29 4.86 -2.67
CA SER A 76 -16.57 3.59 -2.83
C SER A 76 -16.88 2.92 -4.16
N ALA A 77 -15.91 2.19 -4.71
CA ALA A 77 -16.07 1.37 -5.91
C ALA A 77 -15.47 -0.03 -5.69
N PRO A 78 -16.11 -1.09 -6.22
CA PRO A 78 -15.53 -2.42 -6.18
C PRO A 78 -14.31 -2.49 -7.11
N ILE A 79 -13.28 -3.22 -6.68
CA ILE A 79 -12.16 -3.65 -7.50
C ILE A 79 -12.61 -4.92 -8.24
N LEU A 80 -12.57 -4.88 -9.56
CA LEU A 80 -12.93 -6.02 -10.42
C LEU A 80 -11.74 -6.99 -10.54
N PRO A 81 -11.95 -8.25 -10.98
CA PRO A 81 -10.87 -9.24 -11.10
C PRO A 81 -9.71 -8.82 -12.03
N ASN A 82 -9.95 -7.89 -12.94
CA ASN A 82 -8.96 -7.30 -13.85
C ASN A 82 -8.36 -5.98 -13.32
N PHE A 83 -8.55 -5.70 -12.04
CA PHE A 83 -8.11 -4.50 -11.32
C PHE A 83 -8.73 -3.16 -11.75
N TYR A 84 -9.65 -3.16 -12.72
CA TYR A 84 -10.46 -1.98 -12.99
C TYR A 84 -11.41 -1.71 -11.83
N LEU A 85 -11.84 -0.46 -11.68
CA LEU A 85 -12.90 -0.11 -10.74
C LEU A 85 -14.26 -0.23 -11.39
N GLY A 86 -15.22 -0.84 -10.69
CA GLY A 86 -16.63 -0.81 -11.08
C GLY A 86 -17.29 0.53 -10.78
N ALA A 87 -18.62 0.54 -10.74
CA ALA A 87 -19.38 1.76 -10.47
C ALA A 87 -19.15 2.28 -9.05
N TRP A 88 -19.00 3.60 -8.94
CA TRP A 88 -18.96 4.31 -7.67
C TRP A 88 -20.35 4.39 -7.03
N ARG A 89 -20.40 4.21 -5.72
CA ARG A 89 -21.59 4.52 -4.89
C ARG A 89 -21.21 5.49 -3.78
N ARG A 90 -22.20 6.23 -3.28
CA ARG A 90 -22.04 7.00 -2.03
C ARG A 90 -22.04 6.05 -0.84
N GLU A 91 -21.19 6.36 0.12
CA GLU A 91 -21.11 5.72 1.43
C GLU A 91 -21.59 6.68 2.52
N ARG A 92 -21.55 6.21 3.77
CA ARG A 92 -21.75 7.07 4.93
C ARG A 92 -20.74 8.24 4.90
N PRO A 93 -21.21 9.50 4.93
CA PRO A 93 -20.33 10.66 4.86
C PRO A 93 -19.48 10.79 6.13
N LEU A 94 -18.38 11.54 6.02
CA LEU A 94 -17.63 12.04 7.16
C LEU A 94 -18.55 12.91 8.05
N PRO A 95 -18.29 12.98 9.37
CA PRO A 95 -19.04 13.83 10.27
C PRO A 95 -18.72 15.33 10.11
N GLU A 96 -17.71 15.67 9.30
CA GLU A 96 -17.22 17.03 9.11
C GLU A 96 -16.46 17.18 7.78
N TYR A 97 -16.25 18.43 7.35
CA TYR A 97 -15.54 18.79 6.12
C TYR A 97 -14.02 18.65 6.29
N ARG A 98 -13.52 17.42 6.40
CA ARG A 98 -12.09 17.14 6.60
C ARG A 98 -11.33 17.08 5.26
N SER A 99 -10.19 17.75 5.20
CA SER A 99 -9.32 17.87 4.02
C SER A 99 -7.83 17.84 4.39
N TYR A 100 -6.96 17.88 3.38
CA TYR A 100 -5.51 17.75 3.53
C TYR A 100 -5.08 16.41 4.15
N ILE A 101 -5.80 15.36 3.79
CA ILE A 101 -5.65 14.01 4.36
C ILE A 101 -5.08 12.99 3.36
N SER A 102 -4.47 13.44 2.26
CA SER A 102 -4.00 12.54 1.20
C SER A 102 -2.87 11.60 1.62
N GLN A 103 -2.11 11.93 2.68
CA GLN A 103 -1.01 11.13 3.24
C GLN A 103 -1.23 10.78 4.72
N SER A 104 -2.47 10.93 5.20
CA SER A 104 -2.83 10.65 6.59
C SER A 104 -4.02 9.68 6.71
N VAL A 105 -4.19 8.82 5.70
CA VAL A 105 -5.17 7.73 5.72
C VAL A 105 -4.45 6.40 5.86
N GLU A 106 -4.73 5.70 6.95
CA GLU A 106 -4.19 4.37 7.24
C GLU A 106 -5.27 3.30 7.17
N VAL A 107 -4.88 2.12 6.73
CA VAL A 107 -5.70 0.92 6.76
C VAL A 107 -5.02 -0.12 7.62
N VAL A 108 -5.67 -0.45 8.74
CA VAL A 108 -5.27 -1.52 9.66
C VAL A 108 -6.45 -2.48 9.80
N ASN A 109 -6.25 -3.73 9.38
CA ASN A 109 -7.31 -4.74 9.27
C ASN A 109 -8.47 -4.25 8.38
N ASP A 110 -9.69 -4.27 8.90
CA ASP A 110 -10.94 -3.85 8.25
C ASP A 110 -11.34 -2.41 8.63
N ARG A 111 -10.38 -1.58 9.05
CA ARG A 111 -10.63 -0.21 9.51
C ARG A 111 -9.85 0.80 8.69
N ILE A 112 -10.50 1.94 8.51
CA ILE A 112 -9.92 3.13 7.91
C ILE A 112 -9.74 4.16 9.02
N TYR A 113 -8.55 4.75 9.09
CA TYR A 113 -8.20 5.82 10.02
C TYR A 113 -7.79 7.05 9.21
N ILE A 114 -8.38 8.20 9.52
CA ILE A 114 -8.04 9.50 8.97
C ILE A 114 -7.43 10.31 10.10
N VAL A 115 -6.12 10.52 10.05
CA VAL A 115 -5.33 11.11 11.13
C VAL A 115 -5.10 12.59 10.85
N GLY A 116 -5.48 13.44 11.80
CA GLY A 116 -5.32 14.89 11.68
C GLY A 116 -5.96 15.45 10.41
N GLY A 117 -5.28 16.40 9.78
CA GLY A 117 -5.75 17.13 8.61
C GLY A 117 -6.27 18.51 8.98
N SER A 118 -7.15 19.06 8.15
CA SER A 118 -7.79 20.35 8.41
C SER A 118 -9.31 20.24 8.25
N VAL A 119 -10.06 21.05 9.00
CA VAL A 119 -11.52 21.05 9.01
C VAL A 119 -12.05 22.42 8.61
N ALA A 120 -13.06 22.41 7.74
CA ALA A 120 -13.85 23.57 7.38
C ALA A 120 -15.16 23.64 8.17
N ASP A 121 -15.62 24.85 8.52
CA ASP A 121 -16.93 25.06 9.14
C ASP A 121 -18.08 24.88 8.12
N THR A 122 -17.84 25.17 6.84
CA THR A 122 -18.82 25.04 5.74
C THR A 122 -18.13 24.60 4.45
N SER A 123 -18.89 24.17 3.44
CA SER A 123 -18.35 23.87 2.11
C SER A 123 -17.66 25.07 1.43
N ALA A 124 -17.99 26.31 1.82
CA ALA A 124 -17.48 27.54 1.24
C ALA A 124 -16.36 28.22 2.07
N THR A 125 -15.91 27.61 3.18
CA THR A 125 -14.81 28.13 3.99
C THR A 125 -13.57 28.37 3.11
N ARG A 126 -12.85 29.49 3.30
CA ARG A 126 -11.64 29.75 2.53
C ARG A 126 -10.51 28.84 3.03
N ASP A 127 -9.61 28.44 2.14
CA ASP A 127 -8.48 27.56 2.45
C ASP A 127 -7.62 28.05 3.63
N GLN A 128 -7.38 29.36 3.70
CA GLN A 128 -6.63 30.01 4.79
C GLN A 128 -7.35 30.02 6.15
N ASP A 129 -8.66 29.77 6.18
CA ASP A 129 -9.49 29.78 7.39
C ASP A 129 -9.73 28.35 7.92
N LEU A 130 -9.13 27.34 7.29
CA LEU A 130 -9.21 25.96 7.74
C LEU A 130 -8.50 25.79 9.08
N LYS A 131 -9.11 25.01 9.98
CA LYS A 131 -8.56 24.72 11.30
C LYS A 131 -7.83 23.39 11.25
N HIS A 132 -6.56 23.34 11.64
CA HIS A 132 -5.85 22.08 11.82
C HIS A 132 -6.51 21.29 12.95
N VAL A 133 -6.45 19.95 12.87
CA VAL A 133 -6.96 19.04 13.91
C VAL A 133 -5.92 17.99 14.30
N ASP A 134 -6.04 17.48 15.51
CA ASP A 134 -5.11 16.55 16.18
C ASP A 134 -5.83 15.28 16.67
N ASP A 135 -6.92 14.89 16.04
CA ASP A 135 -7.67 13.68 16.33
C ASP A 135 -7.68 12.72 15.13
N VAL A 136 -8.17 11.51 15.38
CA VAL A 136 -8.38 10.49 14.34
C VAL A 136 -9.86 10.25 14.16
N LEU A 137 -10.35 10.40 12.92
CA LEU A 137 -11.62 9.82 12.53
C LEU A 137 -11.40 8.39 12.05
N TRP A 138 -12.17 7.45 12.56
CA TRP A 138 -12.04 6.06 12.15
C TRP A 138 -13.38 5.37 12.01
N THR A 139 -13.43 4.40 11.10
CA THR A 139 -14.61 3.58 10.86
C THR A 139 -14.21 2.15 10.48
N ARG A 140 -15.12 1.22 10.72
CA ARG A 140 -15.00 -0.17 10.28
C ARG A 140 -15.70 -0.33 8.93
N VAL A 141 -15.06 -1.07 8.04
CA VAL A 141 -15.64 -1.56 6.79
C VAL A 141 -16.33 -2.89 7.08
N ARG A 142 -17.64 -2.96 6.82
CA ARG A 142 -18.42 -4.18 6.98
C ARG A 142 -18.11 -5.18 5.86
N SER A 143 -18.55 -6.42 6.03
CA SER A 143 -18.34 -7.51 5.05
C SER A 143 -18.94 -7.23 3.67
N ASP A 144 -20.00 -6.41 3.59
CA ASP A 144 -20.61 -5.95 2.33
C ASP A 144 -19.90 -4.70 1.73
N GLY A 145 -18.85 -4.22 2.40
CA GLY A 145 -18.10 -3.03 2.03
C GLY A 145 -18.78 -1.71 2.39
N THR A 146 -19.86 -1.71 3.17
CA THR A 146 -20.44 -0.47 3.71
C THR A 146 -19.67 0.00 4.94
N LEU A 147 -19.76 1.29 5.26
CA LEU A 147 -19.09 1.88 6.43
C LEU A 147 -19.98 1.86 7.68
N ASP A 148 -19.38 1.46 8.81
CA ASP A 148 -19.90 1.73 10.15
C ASP A 148 -19.91 3.25 10.44
N GLU A 149 -20.46 3.63 11.59
CA GLU A 149 -20.40 5.02 12.05
C GLU A 149 -18.96 5.49 12.24
N TRP A 150 -18.70 6.74 11.85
CA TRP A 150 -17.43 7.39 12.11
C TRP A 150 -17.30 7.70 13.60
N ARG A 151 -16.16 7.31 14.16
CA ARG A 151 -15.78 7.55 15.56
C ARG A 151 -14.61 8.49 15.60
N ARG A 152 -14.44 9.18 16.73
CA ARG A 152 -13.36 10.13 16.97
C ARG A 152 -12.47 9.61 18.11
N SER A 153 -11.16 9.68 17.95
CA SER A 153 -10.20 9.40 19.04
C SER A 153 -9.99 10.62 19.93
N ASP A 154 -9.30 10.41 21.05
CA ASP A 154 -8.64 11.49 21.77
C ASP A 154 -7.56 12.15 20.92
N ARG A 155 -7.11 13.33 21.37
CA ARG A 155 -6.05 14.11 20.70
C ARG A 155 -4.69 13.43 20.81
N PHE A 156 -3.88 13.52 19.75
CA PHE A 156 -2.54 12.94 19.70
C PHE A 156 -1.40 13.94 19.92
N THR A 157 -1.66 15.24 19.85
CA THR A 157 -0.69 16.30 20.14
C THR A 157 -1.29 17.37 21.05
N ALA A 158 -0.44 18.25 21.58
CA ALA A 158 -0.87 19.48 22.26
C ALA A 158 -1.20 20.62 21.28
N SER A 159 -0.81 20.49 20.00
CA SER A 159 -1.01 21.50 18.96
C SER A 159 -1.53 20.85 17.68
N PRO A 160 -2.69 21.28 17.16
CA PRO A 160 -3.26 20.75 15.93
C PRO A 160 -2.29 20.80 14.75
N THR A 161 -2.17 19.68 14.04
CA THR A 161 -1.16 19.49 13.00
C THR A 161 -1.79 18.86 11.75
N SER A 162 -1.55 19.46 10.59
CA SER A 162 -1.97 18.97 9.28
C SER A 162 -0.77 18.65 8.40
N LEU A 163 -1.01 18.09 7.22
CA LEU A 163 0.04 17.81 6.23
C LEU A 163 1.15 16.88 6.77
N ILE A 164 0.75 16.02 7.72
CA ILE A 164 1.54 14.96 8.34
C ILE A 164 1.78 13.81 7.35
N ALA A 165 2.79 12.99 7.63
CA ALA A 165 2.86 11.64 7.09
C ALA A 165 2.44 10.64 8.16
N THR A 166 1.71 9.61 7.75
CA THR A 166 1.38 8.47 8.61
C THR A 166 1.95 7.17 8.07
N CYS A 167 2.14 6.20 8.96
CA CYS A 167 2.30 4.80 8.59
C CYS A 167 1.80 3.92 9.74
N SER A 168 1.45 2.68 9.45
CA SER A 168 0.87 1.78 10.46
C SER A 168 1.25 0.32 10.24
N ASN A 169 1.39 -0.41 11.35
CA ASN A 169 1.38 -1.87 11.35
C ASN A 169 0.15 -2.38 12.14
N ASP A 170 0.09 -3.69 12.36
CA ASP A 170 -1.04 -4.33 13.03
C ASP A 170 -1.27 -3.90 14.49
N LYS A 171 -0.28 -3.26 15.11
CA LYS A 171 -0.27 -2.86 16.52
C LYS A 171 -0.23 -1.35 16.73
N HIS A 172 0.48 -0.64 15.85
CA HIS A 172 0.91 0.73 16.06
C HIS A 172 0.56 1.62 14.87
N LEU A 173 0.14 2.85 15.15
CA LEU A 173 -0.03 3.91 14.15
C LEU A 173 0.90 5.07 14.50
N PHE A 174 1.62 5.55 13.49
CA PHE A 174 2.64 6.58 13.61
C PHE A 174 2.19 7.88 12.94
N VAL A 175 2.49 9.00 13.58
CA VAL A 175 2.37 10.36 13.04
C VAL A 175 3.75 10.96 12.97
N LEU A 176 4.15 11.45 11.80
CA LEU A 176 5.50 11.93 11.52
C LEU A 176 5.43 13.34 10.94
N GLY A 177 6.04 14.30 11.65
CA GLY A 177 6.16 15.69 11.22
C GLY A 177 4.81 16.40 11.00
N GLY A 178 4.76 17.27 10.00
CA GLY A 178 3.60 18.07 9.60
C GLY A 178 3.78 19.56 9.84
N SER A 179 2.69 20.30 9.68
CA SER A 179 2.60 21.74 9.93
C SER A 179 1.55 22.04 10.98
N SER A 180 1.93 22.84 11.95
CA SER A 180 1.07 23.40 13.00
C SER A 180 1.13 24.92 12.97
N ASP A 181 0.37 25.58 13.84
CA ASP A 181 0.45 27.05 14.01
C ASP A 181 1.82 27.51 14.51
N ALA A 182 2.57 26.63 15.19
CA ALA A 182 3.96 26.88 15.61
C ALA A 182 4.97 26.72 14.46
N GLY A 183 4.54 26.26 13.29
CA GLY A 183 5.38 25.98 12.13
C GLY A 183 5.49 24.50 11.80
N ILE A 184 6.44 24.20 10.91
CA ILE A 184 6.73 22.83 10.46
C ILE A 184 7.51 22.12 11.57
N THR A 185 7.14 20.88 11.87
CA THR A 185 7.65 20.14 13.04
C THR A 185 8.39 18.86 12.64
N ALA A 186 9.33 18.46 13.50
CA ALA A 186 10.01 17.17 13.46
C ALA A 186 9.38 16.14 14.42
N ASN A 187 8.37 16.54 15.20
CA ASN A 187 7.80 15.71 16.23
C ASN A 187 7.16 14.46 15.63
N THR A 188 7.31 13.34 16.34
CA THR A 188 6.74 12.06 15.98
C THR A 188 5.97 11.49 17.15
N TYR A 189 4.87 10.81 16.85
CA TYR A 189 4.00 10.19 17.84
C TYR A 189 3.63 8.79 17.40
N VAL A 190 3.35 7.94 18.38
CA VAL A 190 2.82 6.59 18.17
C VAL A 190 1.63 6.36 19.09
N CYS A 191 0.63 5.65 18.61
CA CYS A 191 -0.41 5.07 19.45
C CYS A 191 -0.54 3.57 19.22
N ASP A 192 -1.19 2.93 20.17
CA ASP A 192 -1.61 1.54 20.07
C ASP A 192 -3.09 1.50 19.67
N PHE A 193 -3.58 0.30 19.33
CA PHE A 193 -5.01 0.05 19.18
C PHE A 193 -5.57 -0.73 20.37
N ASP A 194 -6.78 -0.38 20.82
CA ASP A 194 -7.53 -1.22 21.76
C ASP A 194 -8.14 -2.45 21.05
N GLU A 195 -8.87 -3.29 21.79
CA GLU A 195 -9.52 -4.49 21.26
C GLU A 195 -10.58 -4.21 20.18
N ASN A 196 -11.13 -3.00 20.16
CA ASN A 196 -12.12 -2.54 19.19
C ASN A 196 -11.49 -1.83 17.99
N GLY A 197 -10.17 -1.63 18.02
CA GLY A 197 -9.41 -0.87 17.03
C GLY A 197 -9.40 0.64 17.27
N ALA A 198 -9.82 1.14 18.43
CA ALA A 198 -9.71 2.55 18.73
C ALA A 198 -8.23 2.94 18.94
N PRO A 199 -7.75 4.07 18.37
CA PRO A 199 -6.42 4.60 18.69
C PRO A 199 -6.37 5.05 20.15
N VAL A 200 -5.42 4.52 20.92
CA VAL A 200 -5.26 4.78 22.37
C VAL A 200 -3.79 4.93 22.74
N ARG A 201 -3.52 5.56 23.89
CA ARG A 201 -2.17 5.68 24.46
C ARG A 201 -1.16 6.37 23.52
N TRP A 202 -1.58 7.49 22.94
CA TRP A 202 -0.69 8.39 22.21
C TRP A 202 0.50 8.79 23.07
N ARG A 203 1.70 8.68 22.51
CA ARG A 203 2.96 9.05 23.15
C ARG A 203 3.97 9.58 22.13
N PRO A 204 4.84 10.52 22.52
CA PRO A 204 5.95 10.94 21.66
C PRO A 204 6.93 9.78 21.45
N THR A 205 7.61 9.79 20.31
CA THR A 205 8.70 8.85 19.97
C THR A 205 9.87 9.62 19.35
N THR A 206 10.89 8.92 18.83
CA THR A 206 12.11 9.57 18.31
C THR A 206 11.77 10.55 17.17
N PRO A 207 12.04 11.86 17.34
CA PRO A 207 11.67 12.88 16.35
C PRO A 207 12.47 12.72 15.05
N LEU A 208 11.91 13.20 13.94
CA LEU A 208 12.59 13.23 12.65
C LEU A 208 13.92 14.00 12.74
N PRO A 209 14.95 13.66 11.94
CA PRO A 209 16.21 14.41 11.91
C PRO A 209 16.07 15.87 11.47
N THR A 210 15.00 16.18 10.73
CA THR A 210 14.66 17.53 10.27
C THR A 210 13.13 17.70 10.28
N PRO A 211 12.60 18.90 10.56
CA PRO A 211 11.18 19.18 10.39
C PRO A 211 10.75 18.95 8.94
N LEU A 212 9.62 18.27 8.74
CA LEU A 212 9.10 17.94 7.40
C LEU A 212 7.58 18.07 7.35
N TRP A 213 7.07 18.54 6.21
CA TRP A 213 5.65 18.49 5.83
C TRP A 213 5.53 18.14 4.35
N PHE A 214 4.37 17.66 3.91
CA PHE A 214 4.17 17.15 2.53
C PHE A 214 5.12 15.99 2.12
N HIS A 215 5.68 15.28 3.10
CA HIS A 215 6.55 14.13 2.89
C HIS A 215 5.76 12.82 2.91
N GLY A 216 6.44 11.73 2.55
CA GLY A 216 5.91 10.38 2.63
C GLY A 216 6.53 9.60 3.76
N ALA A 217 5.75 8.64 4.28
CA ALA A 217 6.27 7.60 5.13
C ALA A 217 5.69 6.24 4.73
N ALA A 218 6.44 5.19 4.99
CA ALA A 218 5.95 3.82 4.89
C ALA A 218 6.65 2.95 5.93
N ILE A 219 5.93 1.97 6.45
CA ILE A 219 6.50 0.91 7.28
C ILE A 219 6.58 -0.37 6.46
N LEU A 220 7.77 -0.94 6.40
CA LEU A 220 8.05 -2.23 5.77
C LEU A 220 8.78 -3.08 6.80
N ASP A 221 8.19 -4.24 7.10
CA ASP A 221 8.56 -5.08 8.25
C ASP A 221 8.56 -4.31 9.57
N ASP A 222 9.72 -4.14 10.18
CA ASP A 222 9.97 -3.46 11.44
C ASP A 222 10.71 -2.12 11.23
N THR A 223 10.63 -1.54 10.03
CA THR A 223 11.37 -0.33 9.70
C THR A 223 10.46 0.71 9.06
N VAL A 224 10.45 1.92 9.62
CA VAL A 224 9.83 3.11 9.04
C VAL A 224 10.81 3.78 8.10
N TYR A 225 10.34 4.16 6.92
CA TYR A 225 11.08 4.93 5.93
C TYR A 225 10.39 6.28 5.71
N VAL A 226 11.17 7.35 5.59
CA VAL A 226 10.68 8.71 5.36
C VAL A 226 11.44 9.34 4.20
N TRP A 227 10.72 9.91 3.23
CA TRP A 227 11.34 10.57 2.07
C TRP A 227 10.47 11.68 1.48
N GLY A 228 11.13 12.57 0.74
CA GLY A 228 10.48 13.73 0.12
C GLY A 228 10.04 14.80 1.13
N GLY A 229 9.12 15.64 0.69
CA GLY A 229 8.59 16.78 1.45
C GLY A 229 9.48 18.01 1.48
N LEU A 230 9.04 19.02 2.23
CA LEU A 230 9.73 20.30 2.37
C LEU A 230 10.20 20.49 3.83
N THR A 231 11.29 21.23 4.02
CA THR A 231 11.79 21.60 5.36
C THR A 231 11.29 22.96 5.84
N ASP A 232 10.82 23.82 4.91
CA ASP A 232 10.18 25.09 5.23
C ASP A 232 8.98 25.36 4.27
N LYS A 233 8.45 26.59 4.25
CA LYS A 233 7.30 26.96 3.40
C LYS A 233 7.67 27.27 1.93
N SER A 234 8.95 27.34 1.61
CA SER A 234 9.47 27.61 0.26
C SER A 234 9.37 26.36 -0.62
N PRO A 235 8.93 26.48 -1.89
CA PRO A 235 9.01 25.37 -2.85
C PRO A 235 10.45 24.99 -3.23
N GLU A 236 11.45 25.73 -2.73
CA GLU A 236 12.87 25.47 -2.93
C GLU A 236 13.49 24.54 -1.87
N SER A 237 12.83 24.36 -0.72
CA SER A 237 13.37 23.69 0.49
C SER A 237 13.06 22.19 0.54
N ILE A 238 13.08 21.55 -0.62
CA ILE A 238 12.80 20.13 -0.72
C ILE A 238 13.84 19.30 0.02
N ASN A 239 13.38 18.36 0.85
CA ASN A 239 14.26 17.49 1.61
C ASN A 239 15.04 16.57 0.66
N PRO A 240 16.38 16.65 0.63
CA PRO A 240 17.18 15.83 -0.28
C PRO A 240 17.49 14.44 0.29
N LYS A 241 17.09 14.14 1.53
CA LYS A 241 17.47 12.91 2.23
C LYS A 241 16.32 11.91 2.33
N THR A 242 16.69 10.63 2.38
CA THR A 242 15.81 9.54 2.79
C THR A 242 16.26 9.05 4.15
N TYR A 243 15.33 8.78 5.05
CA TYR A 243 15.63 8.28 6.39
C TYR A 243 14.97 6.95 6.65
N SER A 244 15.56 6.15 7.54
CA SER A 244 14.93 4.96 8.11
C SER A 244 15.12 4.88 9.62
N ALA A 245 14.17 4.27 10.33
CA ALA A 245 14.28 3.97 11.75
C ALA A 245 13.60 2.63 12.06
N THR A 246 14.25 1.83 12.91
CA THR A 246 13.66 0.58 13.40
C THR A 246 12.47 0.88 14.31
N VAL A 247 11.44 0.05 14.24
CA VAL A 247 10.26 0.04 15.09
C VAL A 247 10.45 -1.06 16.12
N PHE A 248 10.49 -0.70 17.39
CA PHE A 248 10.57 -1.67 18.48
C PHE A 248 9.18 -2.21 18.83
N ASP A 249 9.14 -3.31 19.59
CA ASP A 249 7.88 -4.00 19.96
C ASP A 249 6.90 -3.09 20.70
N ASP A 250 7.42 -2.18 21.52
CA ASP A 250 6.66 -1.17 22.25
C ASP A 250 6.27 0.04 21.40
N GLY A 251 6.50 0.00 20.09
CA GLY A 251 6.16 1.06 19.14
C GLY A 251 7.12 2.25 19.15
N THR A 252 8.14 2.26 19.99
CA THR A 252 9.15 3.32 19.93
C THR A 252 9.99 3.21 18.65
N LEU A 253 10.45 4.35 18.15
CA LEU A 253 11.33 4.43 16.98
C LEU A 253 12.78 4.47 17.46
N GLY A 254 13.65 3.71 16.81
CA GLY A 254 15.08 3.81 16.98
C GLY A 254 15.67 5.10 16.43
N ILE A 255 16.99 5.20 16.49
CA ILE A 255 17.73 6.33 15.92
C ILE A 255 17.55 6.32 14.41
N TRP A 256 17.22 7.49 13.86
CA TRP A 256 17.12 7.68 12.42
C TRP A 256 18.48 7.54 11.74
N ARG A 257 18.49 6.79 10.65
CA ARG A 257 19.63 6.57 9.77
C ARG A 257 19.36 7.21 8.43
N GLU A 258 20.38 7.84 7.85
CA GLU A 258 20.32 8.30 6.46
C GLU A 258 20.48 7.12 5.49
N GLU A 259 19.66 7.14 4.45
CA GLU A 259 19.59 6.13 3.41
C GLU A 259 19.92 6.72 2.04
N THR A 260 20.02 5.87 1.03
CA THR A 260 20.21 6.31 -0.36
C THR A 260 19.14 7.36 -0.73
N PRO A 261 19.54 8.61 -1.04
CA PRO A 261 18.60 9.69 -1.29
C PRO A 261 17.93 9.55 -2.66
N MET A 262 16.69 10.02 -2.77
CA MET A 262 16.00 10.15 -4.05
C MET A 262 16.67 11.27 -4.86
N PRO A 263 17.22 11.02 -6.08
CA PRO A 263 18.00 12.02 -6.82
C PRO A 263 17.24 13.30 -7.14
N TYR A 264 15.94 13.17 -7.42
CA TYR A 264 15.03 14.28 -7.64
C TYR A 264 13.87 14.13 -6.65
N PRO A 265 14.03 14.61 -5.40
CA PRO A 265 13.01 14.45 -4.38
C PRO A 265 11.70 15.13 -4.80
N THR A 266 10.59 14.71 -4.20
CA THR A 266 9.26 15.27 -4.50
C THR A 266 8.53 15.65 -3.22
N TYR A 267 7.60 16.60 -3.32
CA TYR A 267 6.66 16.96 -2.24
C TYR A 267 5.24 17.10 -2.79
N SER A 268 4.25 17.01 -1.90
CA SER A 268 2.83 16.91 -2.27
C SER A 268 2.54 15.76 -3.26
N SER A 269 3.43 14.77 -3.30
CA SER A 269 3.21 13.47 -3.94
C SER A 269 2.34 12.61 -3.05
N THR A 270 1.93 11.48 -3.59
CA THR A 270 1.44 10.38 -2.76
C THR A 270 2.51 9.30 -2.64
N PHE A 271 2.61 8.71 -1.46
CA PHE A 271 3.67 7.80 -1.11
C PHE A 271 3.10 6.46 -0.63
N CYS A 272 3.81 5.37 -0.89
CA CYS A 272 3.48 4.07 -0.31
C CYS A 272 4.70 3.14 -0.26
N GLY A 273 4.62 2.13 0.61
CA GLY A 273 5.54 1.00 0.62
C GLY A 273 4.83 -0.31 0.30
N PHE A 274 5.46 -1.19 -0.48
CA PHE A 274 4.92 -2.53 -0.78
C PHE A 274 6.02 -3.53 -1.18
N ASN A 275 6.05 -4.72 -0.56
CA ASN A 275 6.98 -5.84 -0.86
C ASN A 275 8.42 -5.38 -1.19
N ASP A 276 9.12 -4.81 -0.21
CA ASP A 276 10.48 -4.28 -0.35
C ASP A 276 10.59 -3.06 -1.30
N TYR A 277 9.51 -2.38 -1.68
CA TYR A 277 9.59 -1.14 -2.46
C TYR A 277 9.05 0.05 -1.68
N ILE A 278 9.73 1.17 -1.77
CA ILE A 278 9.20 2.49 -1.41
C ILE A 278 8.95 3.29 -2.69
N VAL A 279 7.83 4.01 -2.75
CA VAL A 279 7.32 4.61 -4.00
C VAL A 279 6.78 6.02 -3.77
N ALA A 280 7.15 6.97 -4.63
CA ALA A 280 6.54 8.30 -4.72
C ALA A 280 5.85 8.47 -6.09
N VAL A 281 4.62 8.98 -6.08
CA VAL A 281 3.79 9.14 -7.29
C VAL A 281 3.38 10.60 -7.47
N GLY A 282 3.80 11.19 -8.59
CA GLY A 282 3.42 12.54 -9.00
C GLY A 282 3.90 13.62 -8.03
N GLY A 283 3.09 14.66 -7.81
CA GLY A 283 3.39 15.76 -6.90
C GLY A 283 4.21 16.86 -7.57
N ARG A 284 5.20 17.40 -6.84
CA ARG A 284 6.04 18.50 -7.29
C ARG A 284 7.52 18.21 -7.09
N TYR A 285 8.34 18.63 -8.06
CA TYR A 285 9.75 18.89 -7.85
C TYR A 285 9.98 20.27 -7.24
N LYS A 286 11.24 20.54 -6.91
CA LYS A 286 11.75 21.88 -6.56
C LYS A 286 11.24 22.95 -7.54
N GLY A 287 10.88 24.13 -7.03
CA GLY A 287 10.30 25.21 -7.83
C GLY A 287 8.82 25.01 -8.19
N ALA A 288 8.12 24.14 -7.45
CA ALA A 288 6.70 23.83 -7.64
C ALA A 288 6.34 23.25 -9.02
N ILE A 289 7.30 22.58 -9.65
CA ILE A 289 7.13 21.97 -10.97
C ILE A 289 6.34 20.67 -10.82
N TYR A 290 5.15 20.62 -11.41
CA TYR A 290 4.29 19.44 -11.37
C TYR A 290 4.95 18.28 -12.12
N THR A 291 4.86 17.08 -11.55
CA THR A 291 5.43 15.88 -12.15
C THR A 291 4.41 14.76 -12.24
N ASN A 292 4.61 13.89 -13.23
CA ASN A 292 3.91 12.63 -13.40
C ASN A 292 4.84 11.41 -13.23
N ALA A 293 6.04 11.65 -12.71
CA ALA A 293 7.00 10.60 -12.44
C ALA A 293 6.49 9.67 -11.34
N ILE A 294 6.81 8.39 -11.49
CA ILE A 294 6.75 7.41 -10.41
C ILE A 294 8.19 7.07 -10.05
N TRP A 295 8.61 7.51 -8.87
CA TRP A 295 9.91 7.15 -8.30
C TRP A 295 9.77 5.96 -7.40
N PHE A 296 10.71 5.03 -7.48
CA PHE A 296 10.72 3.86 -6.61
C PHE A 296 12.15 3.41 -6.31
N ALA A 297 12.34 2.87 -5.12
CA ALA A 297 13.57 2.18 -4.74
C ALA A 297 13.21 0.83 -4.12
N ARG A 298 14.00 -0.18 -4.46
CA ARG A 298 13.91 -1.49 -3.80
C ARG A 298 14.77 -1.46 -2.53
N LEU A 299 14.30 -2.11 -1.49
CA LEU A 299 15.04 -2.37 -0.28
C LEU A 299 15.90 -3.62 -0.47
N ASP A 300 17.15 -3.53 -0.03
CA ASP A 300 18.07 -4.66 0.10
C ASP A 300 18.54 -4.73 1.54
N ASP A 301 18.21 -5.82 2.23
CA ASP A 301 18.41 -5.98 3.68
C ASP A 301 17.97 -4.74 4.49
N LYS A 302 16.73 -4.29 4.26
CA LYS A 302 16.13 -3.09 4.87
C LYS A 302 16.86 -1.77 4.57
N ARG A 303 17.84 -1.75 3.66
CA ARG A 303 18.52 -0.53 3.17
C ARG A 303 17.89 -0.06 1.88
N VAL A 304 17.78 1.25 1.70
CA VAL A 304 17.23 1.79 0.45
C VAL A 304 18.28 1.64 -0.64
N GLY A 305 17.95 0.89 -1.70
CA GLY A 305 18.78 0.73 -2.87
C GLY A 305 18.77 1.96 -3.79
N GLN A 306 19.22 1.77 -5.03
CA GLN A 306 19.21 2.83 -6.03
C GLN A 306 17.78 3.18 -6.46
N TRP A 307 17.47 4.48 -6.46
CA TRP A 307 16.20 5.00 -6.94
C TRP A 307 16.12 4.93 -8.46
N GLN A 308 14.94 4.54 -8.94
CA GLN A 308 14.59 4.47 -10.35
C GLN A 308 13.33 5.30 -10.60
N VAL A 309 13.16 5.74 -11.84
CA VAL A 309 12.00 6.52 -12.27
C VAL A 309 11.31 5.86 -13.44
N LEU A 310 9.99 5.78 -13.37
CA LEU A 310 9.14 5.47 -14.52
C LEU A 310 8.55 6.76 -15.08
N THR A 311 8.72 6.93 -16.39
CA THR A 311 7.94 7.90 -17.15
C THR A 311 6.62 7.24 -17.56
N THR A 312 5.51 7.87 -17.22
CA THR A 312 4.17 7.29 -17.36
C THR A 312 3.22 8.24 -18.08
N ASP A 313 2.03 7.73 -18.45
CA ASP A 313 0.92 8.55 -18.93
C ASP A 313 0.02 9.09 -17.79
N LEU A 314 0.50 9.05 -16.54
CA LEU A 314 -0.14 9.74 -15.43
C LEU A 314 -0.23 11.24 -15.76
N GLU A 315 -1.39 11.85 -15.54
CA GLU A 315 -1.47 13.32 -15.61
C GLU A 315 -0.67 13.95 -14.45
N ALA A 316 0.20 14.91 -14.75
CA ALA A 316 1.00 15.60 -13.74
C ALA A 316 0.08 16.39 -12.80
N ARG A 317 0.04 16.00 -11.52
CA ARG A 317 -0.97 16.47 -10.57
C ARG A 317 -0.45 16.51 -9.14
N VAL A 318 -1.20 17.20 -8.29
CA VAL A 318 -0.95 17.35 -6.85
C VAL A 318 -2.24 17.16 -6.07
N TYR A 319 -2.11 16.98 -4.75
CA TYR A 319 -3.26 16.82 -3.85
C TYR A 319 -4.19 15.67 -4.28
N HIS A 320 -3.66 14.69 -5.00
CA HIS A 320 -4.34 13.45 -5.33
C HIS A 320 -4.26 12.47 -4.16
N GLY A 321 -5.16 11.49 -4.13
CA GLY A 321 -5.16 10.41 -3.16
C GLY A 321 -4.51 9.14 -3.73
N LEU A 322 -3.98 8.29 -2.85
CA LEU A 322 -3.45 6.98 -3.22
C LEU A 322 -4.06 5.90 -2.33
N GLY A 323 -4.61 4.87 -2.94
CA GLY A 323 -5.06 3.66 -2.26
C GLY A 323 -4.22 2.47 -2.70
N LEU A 324 -3.62 1.74 -1.76
CA LEU A 324 -2.83 0.54 -2.05
C LEU A 324 -3.63 -0.72 -1.74
N ASP A 325 -3.95 -1.49 -2.78
CA ASP A 325 -4.34 -2.88 -2.65
C ASP A 325 -3.10 -3.71 -2.24
N LYS A 326 -2.93 -3.87 -0.93
CA LYS A 326 -1.83 -4.63 -0.31
C LYS A 326 -1.87 -6.13 -0.68
N ALA A 327 -2.96 -6.64 -1.25
CA ALA A 327 -3.05 -8.04 -1.65
C ALA A 327 -2.31 -8.28 -2.97
N HIS A 328 -2.61 -7.44 -3.95
CA HIS A 328 -2.16 -7.61 -5.32
C HIS A 328 -1.04 -6.64 -5.70
N GLY A 329 -0.71 -5.68 -4.82
CA GLY A 329 0.26 -4.62 -5.11
C GLY A 329 -0.25 -3.58 -6.09
N VAL A 330 -1.57 -3.41 -6.19
CA VAL A 330 -2.16 -2.44 -7.12
C VAL A 330 -2.35 -1.11 -6.41
N VAL A 331 -1.77 -0.07 -6.99
CA VAL A 331 -1.85 1.31 -6.52
C VAL A 331 -2.89 2.04 -7.34
N TYR A 332 -3.92 2.59 -6.68
CA TYR A 332 -4.94 3.45 -7.27
C TYR A 332 -4.65 4.92 -6.95
N VAL A 333 -4.40 5.70 -7.99
CA VAL A 333 -4.18 7.15 -7.93
C VAL A 333 -5.48 7.85 -8.29
N THR A 334 -6.02 8.64 -7.36
CA THR A 334 -7.38 9.19 -7.46
C THR A 334 -7.38 10.71 -7.46
N GLY A 335 -8.13 11.29 -8.40
CA GLY A 335 -8.40 12.71 -8.48
C GLY A 335 -7.14 13.58 -8.50
N GLY A 336 -7.19 14.68 -7.78
CA GLY A 336 -6.14 15.68 -7.66
C GLY A 336 -6.37 16.92 -8.53
N ARG A 337 -5.42 17.85 -8.45
CA ARG A 337 -5.40 19.08 -9.23
C ARG A 337 -4.29 19.04 -10.26
N VAL A 338 -4.65 19.36 -11.49
CA VAL A 338 -3.69 19.55 -12.60
C VAL A 338 -3.52 21.03 -12.87
N ARG A 339 -2.46 21.40 -13.58
CA ARG A 339 -2.28 22.74 -14.14
C ARG A 339 -1.82 22.64 -15.59
N ASP A 340 -2.28 23.58 -16.40
CA ASP A 340 -1.71 23.80 -17.72
C ASP A 340 -0.40 24.61 -17.64
N LYS A 341 0.25 24.81 -18.80
CA LYS A 341 1.47 25.62 -18.93
C LYS A 341 1.26 27.11 -18.63
N GLN A 342 0.01 27.56 -18.63
CA GLN A 342 -0.41 28.94 -18.34
C GLN A 342 -0.80 29.11 -16.86
N ASN A 343 -0.57 28.07 -16.05
CA ASN A 343 -0.84 28.01 -14.62
C ASN A 343 -2.34 28.01 -14.24
N SER A 344 -3.23 27.80 -15.21
CA SER A 344 -4.66 27.54 -14.97
C SER A 344 -4.80 26.12 -14.43
N GLY A 345 -5.54 25.92 -13.33
CA GLY A 345 -5.63 24.61 -12.69
C GLY A 345 -7.05 24.22 -12.30
N TRP A 346 -7.44 23.00 -12.67
CA TRP A 346 -8.74 22.40 -12.40
C TRP A 346 -8.58 21.08 -11.65
N ILE A 347 -9.65 20.66 -10.98
CA ILE A 347 -9.71 19.43 -10.21
C ILE A 347 -10.24 18.32 -11.13
N ILE A 348 -9.56 17.18 -11.19
CA ILE A 348 -9.92 16.08 -12.08
C ILE A 348 -10.58 14.93 -11.33
N PRO A 349 -11.51 14.18 -11.96
CA PRO A 349 -12.10 12.97 -11.38
C PRO A 349 -11.31 11.70 -11.75
N THR A 350 -10.25 11.81 -12.54
CA THR A 350 -9.55 10.65 -13.11
C THR A 350 -9.04 9.70 -12.03
N VAL A 351 -9.20 8.40 -12.28
CA VAL A 351 -8.58 7.34 -11.50
C VAL A 351 -7.68 6.51 -12.40
N GLN A 352 -6.41 6.41 -12.03
CA GLN A 352 -5.42 5.61 -12.74
C GLN A 352 -4.80 4.58 -11.78
N ALA A 353 -4.47 3.39 -12.27
CA ALA A 353 -3.84 2.36 -11.44
C ALA A 353 -2.62 1.72 -12.09
N PHE A 354 -1.70 1.23 -11.27
CA PHE A 354 -0.57 0.42 -11.70
C PHE A 354 -0.26 -0.65 -10.66
N GLN A 355 0.41 -1.72 -11.07
CA GLN A 355 0.80 -2.81 -10.19
C GLN A 355 2.30 -2.76 -9.90
N ILE A 356 2.64 -2.80 -8.61
CA ILE A 356 4.00 -3.07 -8.13
C ILE A 356 4.17 -4.58 -8.17
N THR A 357 4.80 -5.08 -9.23
CA THR A 357 5.03 -6.52 -9.41
C THR A 357 6.22 -6.99 -8.57
N GLN A 358 6.08 -8.16 -7.93
CA GLN A 358 7.22 -8.80 -7.30
C GLN A 358 8.22 -9.24 -8.38
N PRO A 359 9.54 -9.14 -8.15
CA PRO A 359 10.49 -9.91 -8.91
C PRO A 359 10.20 -11.41 -8.70
N LYS A 360 10.01 -12.15 -9.79
CA LYS A 360 10.03 -13.62 -9.74
C LYS A 360 11.48 -14.02 -9.38
N SER A 361 11.70 -14.43 -8.13
CA SER A 361 12.95 -14.95 -7.55
C SER A 361 13.94 -13.92 -6.94
N LYS A 362 14.41 -14.25 -5.72
CA LYS A 362 15.60 -13.68 -5.05
C LYS A 362 16.89 -14.46 -5.39
N ARG A 363 16.88 -15.37 -6.37
CA ARG A 363 17.99 -16.30 -6.64
C ARG A 363 18.66 -16.01 -7.98
N LEU A 364 19.98 -15.80 -7.98
CA LEU A 364 20.82 -15.91 -9.16
C LEU A 364 20.83 -17.37 -9.61
N GLU A 365 20.17 -17.68 -10.73
CA GLU A 365 20.36 -18.96 -11.44
C GLU A 365 21.30 -18.72 -12.62
N LEU A 366 22.55 -19.17 -12.48
CA LEU A 366 23.47 -19.35 -13.60
C LEU A 366 23.39 -20.82 -14.00
N THR A 367 22.85 -21.09 -15.19
CA THR A 367 22.89 -22.42 -15.81
C THR A 367 23.68 -22.33 -17.12
N PRO A 368 24.83 -23.00 -17.25
CA PRO A 368 25.53 -23.09 -18.53
C PRO A 368 24.71 -23.89 -19.53
N LEU A 369 24.64 -23.41 -20.77
CA LEU A 369 24.09 -24.17 -21.89
C LEU A 369 24.95 -25.42 -22.13
N THR A 370 24.41 -26.60 -21.85
CA THR A 370 24.91 -27.86 -22.39
C THR A 370 23.86 -28.49 -23.29
N GLN A 371 24.33 -28.97 -24.44
CA GLN A 371 23.55 -29.39 -25.61
C GLN A 371 22.59 -30.55 -25.31
N ALA A 372 21.44 -30.50 -25.98
CA ALA A 372 20.39 -31.50 -25.97
C ALA A 372 20.87 -32.89 -26.41
N ALA A 373 20.47 -33.91 -25.65
CA ALA A 373 20.38 -35.28 -26.13
C ALA A 373 18.90 -35.65 -26.35
N THR A 374 18.64 -36.22 -27.53
CA THR A 374 17.33 -36.55 -28.10
C THR A 374 16.57 -37.63 -27.32
N PRO A 375 15.22 -37.62 -27.32
CA PRO A 375 14.42 -38.64 -26.65
C PRO A 375 14.27 -39.90 -27.51
N ARG A 376 14.35 -41.08 -26.89
CA ARG A 376 13.86 -42.36 -27.44
C ARG A 376 12.49 -42.70 -26.85
N PRO A 377 11.61 -43.38 -27.61
CA PRO A 377 10.25 -43.69 -27.17
C PRO A 377 10.21 -44.99 -26.35
N VAL A 378 9.29 -45.08 -25.40
CA VAL A 378 9.03 -46.30 -24.62
C VAL A 378 7.54 -46.64 -24.68
N SER A 379 7.24 -47.85 -25.14
CA SER A 379 5.93 -48.51 -25.10
C SER A 379 5.64 -49.10 -23.71
N PRO A 380 4.38 -49.39 -23.36
CA PRO A 380 3.98 -49.61 -21.97
C PRO A 380 3.95 -51.10 -21.62
N GLU A 381 4.34 -51.45 -20.38
CA GLU A 381 3.65 -52.53 -19.65
C GLU A 381 3.95 -52.61 -18.14
N ARG A 382 2.88 -52.96 -17.44
CA ARG A 382 2.72 -53.76 -16.22
C ARG A 382 3.24 -53.31 -14.84
N THR A 383 2.23 -53.14 -13.98
CA THR A 383 2.16 -53.39 -12.53
C THR A 383 3.11 -54.45 -11.99
N GLU A 384 3.77 -54.12 -10.88
CA GLU A 384 3.90 -55.03 -9.74
C GLU A 384 4.10 -54.28 -8.42
N THR A 385 3.41 -54.77 -7.41
CA THR A 385 3.32 -54.28 -6.03
C THR A 385 4.55 -54.70 -5.25
N ARG A 386 5.19 -53.79 -4.49
CA ARG A 386 6.04 -54.21 -3.36
C ARG A 386 6.05 -53.18 -2.24
N ALA A 387 5.74 -53.68 -1.05
CA ALA A 387 5.71 -52.98 0.22
C ALA A 387 7.10 -52.52 0.66
N ALA A 388 7.16 -51.34 1.29
CA ALA A 388 8.28 -50.91 2.13
C ALA A 388 7.72 -50.20 3.38
N THR A 389 8.15 -50.71 4.52
CA THR A 389 7.91 -50.24 5.89
C THR A 389 8.57 -48.86 6.12
N PRO A 390 7.95 -47.92 6.85
CA PRO A 390 8.66 -46.74 7.34
C PRO A 390 9.17 -46.94 8.77
N SER A 391 10.45 -46.66 8.97
CA SER A 391 11.06 -46.40 10.28
C SER A 391 10.69 -44.98 10.72
N SER A 392 10.01 -44.83 11.85
CA SER A 392 9.67 -43.53 12.45
C SER A 392 10.47 -43.29 13.73
N SER A 393 11.21 -42.18 13.77
CA SER A 393 11.57 -41.48 15.01
C SER A 393 10.55 -40.34 15.22
N PRO A 394 10.04 -40.09 16.43
CA PRO A 394 8.89 -39.21 16.63
C PRO A 394 9.31 -37.73 16.72
N GLN A 395 8.79 -36.90 15.81
CA GLN A 395 8.63 -35.47 16.04
C GLN A 395 7.21 -35.21 16.52
N THR A 396 7.08 -34.50 17.63
CA THR A 396 5.80 -34.10 18.24
C THR A 396 5.00 -33.19 17.30
N ALA A 397 4.06 -33.77 16.56
CA ALA A 397 3.01 -33.06 15.85
C ALA A 397 1.84 -32.76 16.80
N GLY A 398 1.30 -31.54 16.76
CA GLY A 398 0.05 -31.19 17.45
C GLY A 398 -1.14 -32.02 16.93
N ALA A 399 -2.24 -32.05 17.69
CA ALA A 399 -3.37 -32.98 17.50
C ALA A 399 -4.10 -32.93 16.13
N LEU A 400 -3.88 -31.91 15.30
CA LEU A 400 -4.43 -31.78 13.94
C LEU A 400 -3.40 -32.00 12.81
N GLY A 401 -2.11 -32.15 13.11
CA GLY A 401 -1.04 -32.14 12.11
C GLY A 401 -0.93 -30.81 11.35
N ASP A 402 -0.32 -30.81 10.16
CA ASP A 402 -0.17 -29.61 9.31
C ASP A 402 -1.40 -29.31 8.43
N GLY A 403 -2.52 -30.01 8.67
CA GLY A 403 -3.74 -29.93 7.86
C GLY A 403 -3.62 -30.63 6.49
N LEU A 404 -4.76 -30.88 5.86
CA LEU A 404 -4.81 -31.46 4.52
C LEU A 404 -4.60 -30.40 3.43
N ARG A 405 -4.05 -30.81 2.28
CA ARG A 405 -4.14 -30.01 1.05
C ARG A 405 -5.61 -29.80 0.70
N LEU A 406 -5.97 -28.60 0.25
CA LEU A 406 -7.37 -28.19 0.13
C LEU A 406 -8.24 -29.09 -0.76
N ASP A 407 -7.71 -29.58 -1.88
CA ASP A 407 -8.44 -30.48 -2.78
C ASP A 407 -8.67 -31.86 -2.16
N VAL A 408 -7.68 -32.39 -1.42
CA VAL A 408 -7.82 -33.61 -0.62
C VAL A 408 -8.87 -33.40 0.48
N ALA A 409 -8.81 -32.28 1.19
CA ALA A 409 -9.79 -31.93 2.22
C ALA A 409 -11.22 -31.87 1.66
N ARG A 410 -11.41 -31.30 0.47
CA ARG A 410 -12.71 -31.27 -0.21
C ARG A 410 -13.21 -32.67 -0.56
N GLN A 411 -12.35 -33.56 -1.04
CA GLN A 411 -12.71 -34.94 -1.31
C GLN A 411 -13.10 -35.69 -0.02
N THR A 412 -12.31 -35.53 1.05
CA THR A 412 -12.61 -36.11 2.37
C THR A 412 -13.92 -35.55 2.95
N ALA A 413 -14.19 -34.26 2.75
CA ALA A 413 -15.42 -33.61 3.17
C ALA A 413 -16.64 -34.15 2.42
N LYS A 414 -16.54 -34.40 1.10
CA LYS A 414 -17.60 -35.06 0.32
C LYS A 414 -17.90 -36.45 0.85
N ALA A 415 -16.88 -37.23 1.20
CA ALA A 415 -17.05 -38.58 1.72
C ALA A 415 -17.62 -38.62 3.14
N SER A 416 -17.32 -37.62 3.97
CA SER A 416 -17.74 -37.57 5.38
C SER A 416 -19.01 -36.73 5.64
N GLY A 417 -19.50 -35.99 4.64
CA GLY A 417 -20.62 -35.06 4.79
C GLY A 417 -20.30 -33.80 5.62
N LYS A 418 -19.03 -33.60 6.01
CA LYS A 418 -18.56 -32.45 6.79
C LYS A 418 -18.29 -31.25 5.89
N GLN A 419 -18.28 -30.05 6.47
CA GLN A 419 -17.75 -28.85 5.83
C GLN A 419 -16.21 -28.82 5.93
N VAL A 420 -15.57 -28.02 5.07
CA VAL A 420 -14.11 -27.81 5.10
C VAL A 420 -13.80 -26.56 5.90
N LEU A 421 -12.93 -26.65 6.90
CA LEU A 421 -12.34 -25.51 7.57
C LEU A 421 -10.95 -25.28 6.96
N VAL A 422 -10.77 -24.16 6.28
CA VAL A 422 -9.52 -23.81 5.61
C VAL A 422 -8.82 -22.71 6.39
N PHE A 423 -7.59 -22.96 6.82
CA PHE A 423 -6.67 -21.94 7.30
C PHE A 423 -5.83 -21.41 6.13
N PHE A 424 -6.08 -20.17 5.74
CA PHE A 424 -5.29 -19.46 4.75
C PHE A 424 -4.18 -18.67 5.43
N TYR A 425 -2.96 -18.83 4.92
CA TYR A 425 -1.81 -18.22 5.53
C TYR A 425 -0.72 -17.89 4.51
N SER A 426 0.14 -16.94 4.86
CA SER A 426 1.40 -16.67 4.17
C SER A 426 2.54 -16.99 5.15
N PRO A 427 3.45 -17.93 4.82
CA PRO A 427 4.53 -18.33 5.73
C PRO A 427 5.48 -17.17 6.07
N GLU A 428 5.59 -16.20 5.16
CA GLU A 428 6.46 -15.03 5.30
C GLU A 428 5.85 -13.92 6.16
N VAL A 429 4.55 -14.00 6.52
CA VAL A 429 3.90 -12.97 7.32
C VAL A 429 3.95 -13.33 8.81
N PRO A 430 4.58 -12.50 9.67
CA PRO A 430 4.73 -12.80 11.10
C PRO A 430 3.41 -13.06 11.83
N GLY A 431 2.33 -12.39 11.41
CA GLY A 431 0.97 -12.62 11.95
C GLY A 431 0.48 -14.04 11.71
N CYS A 432 0.73 -14.61 10.52
CA CYS A 432 0.36 -15.97 10.17
C CYS A 432 1.12 -16.99 11.02
N LYS A 433 2.43 -16.78 11.19
CA LYS A 433 3.27 -17.65 12.02
C LYS A 433 2.82 -17.65 13.48
N ARG A 434 2.58 -16.47 14.06
CA ARG A 434 2.07 -16.34 15.44
C ARG A 434 0.74 -17.05 15.64
N PHE A 435 -0.20 -16.87 14.70
CA PHE A 435 -1.50 -17.54 14.79
C PHE A 435 -1.39 -19.06 14.62
N TRP A 436 -0.54 -19.52 13.71
CA TRP A 436 -0.28 -20.94 13.50
C TRP A 436 0.30 -21.60 14.76
N GLU A 437 1.36 -21.03 15.32
CA GLU A 437 2.07 -21.57 16.48
C GLU A 437 1.25 -21.40 17.77
N GLY A 438 0.60 -20.26 17.97
CA GLY A 438 -0.10 -19.91 19.19
C GLY A 438 -1.57 -20.32 19.25
N VAL A 439 -2.21 -20.66 18.13
CA VAL A 439 -3.63 -21.03 18.07
C VAL A 439 -3.83 -22.34 17.33
N VAL A 440 -3.47 -22.42 16.05
CA VAL A 440 -3.83 -23.58 15.21
C VAL A 440 -3.23 -24.90 15.73
N ARG A 441 -2.02 -24.85 16.31
CA ARG A 441 -1.34 -26.03 16.88
C ARG A 441 -1.78 -26.42 18.30
N THR A 442 -2.74 -25.71 18.89
CA THR A 442 -3.24 -26.00 20.25
C THR A 442 -4.28 -27.13 20.24
N ASN A 443 -4.40 -27.85 21.36
CA ASN A 443 -5.46 -28.85 21.53
C ASN A 443 -6.85 -28.21 21.57
N GLU A 444 -6.97 -26.99 22.07
CA GLU A 444 -8.26 -26.30 22.13
C GLU A 444 -8.77 -25.97 20.72
N PHE A 445 -7.88 -25.53 19.82
CA PHE A 445 -8.25 -25.35 18.42
C PHE A 445 -8.57 -26.68 17.74
N ALA A 446 -7.88 -27.78 18.10
CA ALA A 446 -8.21 -29.11 17.60
C ALA A 446 -9.63 -29.56 17.97
N THR A 447 -10.04 -29.33 19.21
CA THR A 447 -11.42 -29.58 19.65
C THR A 447 -12.41 -28.70 18.87
N LEU A 448 -12.11 -27.41 18.76
CA LEU A 448 -12.93 -26.43 18.03
C LEU A 448 -13.11 -26.79 16.54
N ALA A 449 -12.06 -27.30 15.89
CA ALA A 449 -12.04 -27.67 14.48
C ALA A 449 -12.59 -29.08 14.19
N SER A 450 -12.78 -29.92 15.21
CA SER A 450 -13.21 -31.32 15.06
C SER A 450 -14.52 -31.56 14.27
N PRO A 451 -15.50 -30.63 14.23
CA PRO A 451 -16.68 -30.78 13.37
C PRO A 451 -16.36 -30.70 11.86
N TYR A 452 -15.19 -30.20 11.49
CA TYR A 452 -14.80 -29.89 10.12
C TYR A 452 -13.71 -30.84 9.60
N VAL A 453 -13.53 -30.87 8.28
CA VAL A 453 -12.29 -31.36 7.67
C VAL A 453 -11.32 -30.20 7.59
N PHE A 454 -10.19 -30.28 8.30
CA PHE A 454 -9.23 -29.20 8.39
C PHE A 454 -8.24 -29.20 7.21
N ALA A 455 -8.10 -28.05 6.57
CA ALA A 455 -7.21 -27.81 5.45
C ALA A 455 -6.33 -26.60 5.71
N THR A 456 -5.14 -26.61 5.11
CA THR A 456 -4.26 -25.44 5.05
C THR A 456 -4.06 -24.99 3.61
N TYR A 457 -3.85 -23.68 3.44
CA TYR A 457 -3.67 -23.08 2.12
C TYR A 457 -2.63 -21.97 2.17
N ASP A 458 -1.47 -22.22 1.56
CA ASP A 458 -0.38 -21.24 1.44
C ASP A 458 -0.66 -20.28 0.29
N VAL A 459 -1.09 -19.06 0.64
CA VAL A 459 -1.51 -18.04 -0.32
C VAL A 459 -0.35 -17.51 -1.19
N THR A 460 0.90 -17.90 -0.90
CA THR A 460 2.08 -17.52 -1.68
C THR A 460 2.44 -18.51 -2.78
N LYS A 461 1.96 -19.75 -2.68
CA LYS A 461 2.30 -20.84 -3.61
C LYS A 461 1.12 -21.31 -4.44
N GLU A 462 -0.09 -21.12 -3.95
CA GLU A 462 -1.30 -21.70 -4.50
C GLU A 462 -2.09 -20.70 -5.39
N ASP A 463 -3.15 -21.19 -6.05
CA ASP A 463 -3.97 -20.46 -7.02
C ASP A 463 -4.47 -19.08 -6.52
N PRO A 464 -3.98 -17.96 -7.11
CA PRO A 464 -4.38 -16.61 -6.75
C PRO A 464 -5.88 -16.33 -6.95
N GLN A 465 -6.54 -17.05 -7.86
CA GLN A 465 -7.97 -16.85 -8.14
C GLN A 465 -8.85 -17.28 -6.98
N LEU A 466 -8.44 -18.30 -6.22
CA LEU A 466 -9.16 -18.76 -5.05
C LEU A 466 -9.06 -17.74 -3.90
N CYS A 467 -7.86 -17.20 -3.68
CA CYS A 467 -7.66 -16.11 -2.72
C CYS A 467 -8.50 -14.89 -3.07
N ALA A 468 -8.53 -14.48 -4.34
CA ALA A 468 -9.35 -13.38 -4.82
C ALA A 468 -10.86 -13.65 -4.62
N ARG A 469 -11.32 -14.88 -4.90
CA ARG A 469 -12.74 -15.26 -4.76
C ARG A 469 -13.24 -15.08 -3.33
N TYR A 470 -12.43 -15.38 -2.32
CA TYR A 470 -12.84 -15.25 -0.93
C TYR A 470 -12.28 -13.99 -0.23
N GLY A 471 -11.60 -13.10 -0.95
CA GLY A 471 -10.99 -11.90 -0.36
C GLY A 471 -9.93 -12.23 0.69
N ILE A 472 -9.15 -13.29 0.48
CA ILE A 472 -8.08 -13.70 1.38
C ILE A 472 -6.81 -12.92 1.04
N PHE A 473 -6.21 -12.37 2.09
CA PHE A 473 -5.00 -11.57 2.04
C PHE A 473 -3.94 -12.23 2.89
N LYS A 474 -2.65 -11.87 2.74
CA LYS A 474 -1.48 -12.50 3.38
C LYS A 474 -1.48 -12.53 4.94
N PHE A 475 -2.59 -12.21 5.59
CA PHE A 475 -2.86 -12.35 7.01
C PHE A 475 -3.57 -13.67 7.31
N PRO A 476 -3.52 -14.17 8.55
CA PRO A 476 -4.21 -15.41 8.92
C PRO A 476 -5.73 -15.24 8.74
N ALA A 477 -6.33 -16.12 7.96
CA ALA A 477 -7.78 -16.17 7.74
C ALA A 477 -8.31 -17.60 7.88
N LEU A 478 -9.53 -17.72 8.41
CA LEU A 478 -10.23 -19.00 8.51
C LEU A 478 -11.51 -18.89 7.71
N ALA A 479 -11.77 -19.92 6.91
CA ALA A 479 -12.99 -20.04 6.12
C ALA A 479 -13.63 -21.38 6.36
N VAL A 480 -14.95 -21.38 6.51
CA VAL A 480 -15.75 -22.59 6.38
C VAL A 480 -16.34 -22.61 4.98
N THR A 481 -16.09 -23.68 4.23
CA THR A 481 -16.68 -23.88 2.90
C THR A 481 -17.46 -25.18 2.83
N THR A 482 -18.41 -25.25 1.91
CA THR A 482 -18.97 -26.53 1.48
C THR A 482 -17.89 -27.40 0.82
N PRO A 483 -18.11 -28.72 0.67
CA PRO A 483 -17.18 -29.59 -0.04
C PRO A 483 -16.94 -29.20 -1.52
N ASP A 484 -17.89 -28.48 -2.12
CA ASP A 484 -17.77 -27.93 -3.48
C ASP A 484 -17.06 -26.56 -3.54
N GLY A 485 -16.69 -26.00 -2.39
CA GLY A 485 -15.97 -24.74 -2.30
C GLY A 485 -16.87 -23.51 -2.31
N GLU A 486 -18.14 -23.61 -1.93
CA GLU A 486 -18.95 -22.43 -1.65
C GLU A 486 -18.64 -21.91 -0.25
N LEU A 487 -18.45 -20.60 -0.13
CA LEU A 487 -18.11 -19.97 1.15
C LEU A 487 -19.35 -19.92 2.05
N VAL A 488 -19.23 -20.44 3.27
CA VAL A 488 -20.31 -20.43 4.27
C VAL A 488 -20.10 -19.27 5.26
N LYS A 489 -18.91 -19.19 5.85
CA LYS A 489 -18.53 -18.11 6.77
C LYS A 489 -17.02 -17.95 6.76
N MET A 490 -16.56 -16.74 7.07
CA MET A 490 -15.14 -16.41 7.04
C MET A 490 -14.81 -15.38 8.11
N SER A 491 -13.58 -15.44 8.62
CA SER A 491 -13.01 -14.43 9.49
C SER A 491 -11.59 -14.09 9.04
N PHE A 492 -11.25 -12.81 9.16
CA PHE A 492 -9.92 -12.26 8.88
C PHE A 492 -9.30 -11.74 10.19
N SER A 493 -8.02 -11.36 10.13
CA SER A 493 -7.33 -10.70 11.24
C SER A 493 -7.29 -11.55 12.52
N LEU A 494 -7.10 -12.86 12.36
CA LEU A 494 -7.08 -13.81 13.45
C LEU A 494 -5.80 -13.64 14.29
N ARG A 495 -5.96 -13.40 15.60
CA ARG A 495 -4.83 -13.20 16.53
C ARG A 495 -4.86 -14.20 17.68
N THR A 496 -6.05 -14.63 18.07
CA THR A 496 -6.29 -15.43 19.27
C THR A 496 -7.25 -16.59 19.01
N LEU A 497 -7.30 -17.56 19.93
CA LEU A 497 -8.29 -18.63 19.89
C LEU A 497 -9.74 -18.09 19.94
N GLU A 498 -9.95 -16.95 20.62
CA GLU A 498 -11.27 -16.32 20.72
C GLU A 498 -11.77 -15.83 19.35
N ASP A 499 -10.87 -15.36 18.50
CA ASP A 499 -11.21 -14.98 17.13
C ASP A 499 -11.66 -16.19 16.29
N ALA A 500 -11.08 -17.36 16.53
CA ALA A 500 -11.52 -18.61 15.91
C ALA A 500 -12.90 -19.05 16.46
N LYS A 501 -13.14 -18.93 17.76
CA LYS A 501 -14.45 -19.25 18.37
C LYS A 501 -15.58 -18.38 17.86
N LYS A 502 -15.35 -17.07 17.65
CA LYS A 502 -16.33 -16.16 17.03
C LYS A 502 -16.79 -16.66 15.66
N LEU A 503 -15.91 -17.31 14.91
CA LEU A 503 -16.26 -17.93 13.62
C LEU A 503 -16.92 -19.30 13.80
N LEU A 504 -16.33 -20.18 14.61
CA LEU A 504 -16.66 -21.61 14.62
C LEU A 504 -17.80 -21.97 15.60
N GLY A 505 -18.11 -21.09 16.56
CA GLY A 505 -18.94 -21.40 17.73
C GLY A 505 -18.09 -21.95 18.87
N PRO A 506 -18.57 -21.93 20.13
CA PRO A 506 -17.85 -22.46 21.28
C PRO A 506 -17.62 -23.97 21.23
#